data_AF-A0A2R8BT56-F1
#
_entry.id   AF-A0A2R8BT56-F1
#
_cell.length_a   1.000
_cell.length_b   1.000
_cell.length_c   1.000
_cell.angle_alpha   90.00
_cell.angle_beta   90.00
_cell.angle_gamma   90.00
#
_symmetry.space_group_name_H-M   'P 1'
#
loop_
_entity.id
_entity.type
_entity.pdbx_description
1 polymer ?
#
loop_
_entity_poly.entity_id
_entity_poly.type
_entity_poly.pdbx_seq_one_letter_code
_entity_poly.pdbx_strand_id
1 'polypeptide(L)'
;MFSIADLPQTLPIFPLPGALLLPRGRLPLHIFEPRYLAMIEDCMKTPDRLIGMVQPRETPGGESRLHSIGCAGRLTGFSETEDGRYMITLTGVSRFRIREEVEGFTPYRKCDVTWDAFSRDLGAVERDPNFDRKRFLKILGRYFANEELKTDWDSLSEAEDELLINALSMLCPFEPEDKQALLEAPTLETRRETLVTLIEYALAGGGEENLQ
;
A
#
# COMPACT_ATOMS: atom_id res chain seq x y z
N MET A 1 15.16 -2.58 -18.49
CA MET A 1 13.73 -2.22 -18.37
C MET A 1 13.06 -3.44 -17.78
N PHE A 2 12.43 -3.33 -16.61
CA PHE A 2 11.79 -4.46 -15.93
C PHE A 2 10.47 -4.77 -16.64
N SER A 3 10.18 -6.02 -16.98
CA SER A 3 8.94 -6.42 -17.67
C SER A 3 8.09 -7.34 -16.81
N ILE A 4 6.81 -7.52 -17.16
CA ILE A 4 5.92 -8.49 -16.48
C ILE A 4 6.51 -9.90 -16.51
N ALA A 5 7.21 -10.27 -17.59
CA ALA A 5 7.82 -11.60 -17.74
C ALA A 5 8.92 -11.88 -16.71
N ASP A 6 9.48 -10.84 -16.09
CA ASP A 6 10.52 -10.94 -15.06
C ASP A 6 9.91 -11.06 -13.64
N LEU A 7 8.58 -10.98 -13.51
CA LEU A 7 7.90 -11.06 -12.23
C LEU A 7 7.52 -12.51 -11.90
N PRO A 8 7.66 -12.92 -10.63
CA PRO A 8 7.33 -14.28 -10.22
C PRO A 8 5.83 -14.56 -10.35
N GLN A 9 5.50 -15.82 -10.64
CA GLN A 9 4.11 -16.28 -10.71
C GLN A 9 3.52 -16.55 -9.33
N THR A 10 4.37 -16.85 -8.34
CA THR A 10 3.97 -17.11 -6.96
C THR A 10 4.67 -16.12 -6.03
N LEU A 11 3.93 -15.48 -5.13
CA LEU A 11 4.48 -14.57 -4.12
C LEU A 11 4.22 -15.12 -2.71
N PRO A 12 5.18 -14.98 -1.77
CA PRO A 12 4.84 -14.99 -0.36
C PRO A 12 3.96 -13.79 -0.03
N ILE A 13 2.89 -13.99 0.73
CA ILE A 13 1.90 -12.97 1.04
C ILE A 13 1.98 -12.56 2.51
N PHE A 14 2.12 -11.26 2.74
CA PHE A 14 2.06 -10.61 4.04
C PHE A 14 0.71 -9.91 4.20
N PRO A 15 -0.24 -10.51 4.96
CA PRO A 15 -1.51 -9.87 5.27
C PRO A 15 -1.32 -8.83 6.38
N LEU A 16 -1.61 -7.56 6.10
CA LEU A 16 -1.48 -6.49 7.10
C LEU A 16 -2.65 -5.50 6.98
N PRO A 17 -3.60 -5.48 7.93
CA PRO A 17 -4.72 -4.54 7.90
C PRO A 17 -4.24 -3.10 8.05
N GLY A 18 -4.83 -2.18 7.27
CA GLY A 18 -4.56 -0.74 7.36
C GLY A 18 -3.19 -0.30 6.81
N ALA A 19 -2.30 -1.23 6.47
CA ALA A 19 -1.07 -0.91 5.76
C ALA A 19 -1.30 -0.98 4.26
N LEU A 20 -0.97 0.11 3.57
CA LEU A 20 -1.05 0.21 2.12
C LEU A 20 0.33 0.37 1.53
N LEU A 21 0.63 -0.41 0.49
CA LEU A 21 1.80 -0.24 -0.37
C LEU A 21 1.31 0.08 -1.78
N LEU A 22 1.87 1.12 -2.39
CA LEU A 22 1.64 1.48 -3.79
C LEU A 22 2.94 1.38 -4.59
N PRO A 23 2.88 1.17 -5.92
CA PRO A 23 4.06 1.23 -6.79
C PRO A 23 4.87 2.50 -6.52
N ARG A 24 6.21 2.37 -6.48
CA ARG A 24 7.19 3.42 -6.15
C ARG A 24 7.11 3.96 -4.70
N GLY A 25 6.09 3.60 -3.94
CA GLY A 25 5.97 3.92 -2.51
C GLY A 25 6.98 3.15 -1.66
N ARG A 26 7.27 3.68 -0.48
CA ARG A 26 8.13 3.02 0.52
C ARG A 26 7.33 2.72 1.78
N LEU A 27 7.41 1.48 2.25
CA LEU A 27 6.74 1.03 3.46
C LEU A 27 7.77 0.41 4.42
N PRO A 28 8.16 1.13 5.49
CA PRO A 28 8.94 0.56 6.56
C PRO A 28 8.06 -0.34 7.44
N LEU A 29 8.57 -1.50 7.84
CA LEU A 29 7.85 -2.46 8.68
C LEU A 29 8.77 -3.01 9.77
N HIS A 30 8.18 -3.27 10.93
CA HIS A 30 8.81 -3.98 12.03
C HIS A 30 8.27 -5.41 12.09
N ILE A 31 9.12 -6.39 11.80
CA ILE A 31 8.75 -7.80 11.72
C ILE A 31 9.24 -8.50 12.97
N PHE A 32 8.31 -9.10 13.70
CA PHE A 32 8.58 -9.81 14.95
C PHE A 32 7.88 -11.18 15.03
N GLU A 33 6.84 -11.43 14.23
CA GLU A 33 6.18 -12.74 14.23
C GLU A 33 7.05 -13.80 13.55
N PRO A 34 7.27 -14.98 14.15
CA PRO A 34 8.16 -16.01 13.63
C PRO A 34 7.90 -16.42 12.17
N ARG A 35 6.62 -16.54 11.78
CA ARG A 35 6.24 -16.88 10.41
C ARG A 35 6.69 -15.83 9.39
N TYR A 36 6.70 -14.56 9.76
CA TYR A 36 7.10 -13.47 8.87
C TYR A 36 8.62 -13.27 8.90
N LEU A 37 9.30 -13.56 10.01
CA LEU A 37 10.76 -13.66 10.02
C LEU A 37 11.24 -14.72 9.00
N ALA A 38 10.65 -15.92 9.04
CA ALA A 38 10.91 -16.97 8.05
C ALA A 38 10.60 -16.53 6.62
N MET A 39 9.51 -15.79 6.40
CA MET A 39 9.18 -15.21 5.09
C MET A 39 10.27 -14.26 4.59
N ILE A 40 10.78 -13.36 5.43
CA ILE A 40 11.82 -12.41 5.04
C ILE A 40 13.14 -13.14 4.75
N GLU A 41 13.51 -14.14 5.56
CA GLU A 41 14.69 -14.98 5.30
C GLU A 41 14.60 -15.70 3.95
N ASP A 42 13.44 -16.29 3.63
CA ASP A 42 13.23 -16.96 2.36
C ASP A 42 13.21 -15.99 1.18
N CYS A 43 12.57 -14.82 1.35
CA CYS A 43 12.57 -13.74 0.37
C CYS A 43 13.99 -13.29 0.03
N MET A 44 14.88 -13.14 1.01
CA MET A 44 16.28 -12.75 0.78
C MET A 44 17.07 -13.76 -0.06
N LYS A 45 16.67 -15.04 -0.07
CA LYS A 45 17.29 -16.10 -0.87
C LYS A 45 16.84 -16.07 -2.33
N THR A 46 15.78 -15.33 -2.66
CA THR A 46 15.29 -15.16 -4.04
C THR A 46 16.03 -14.03 -4.76
N PRO A 47 16.18 -14.09 -6.10
CA PRO A 47 16.79 -13.02 -6.87
C PRO A 47 15.92 -11.75 -6.92
N ASP A 48 14.58 -11.90 -6.95
CA ASP A 48 13.64 -10.79 -7.06
C ASP A 48 13.39 -10.04 -5.74
N ARG A 49 13.51 -10.75 -4.61
CA ARG A 49 13.26 -10.26 -3.25
C ARG A 49 11.90 -9.61 -3.08
N LEU A 50 10.88 -10.21 -3.70
CA LEU A 50 9.51 -9.70 -3.67
C LEU A 50 8.66 -10.44 -2.63
N ILE A 51 7.85 -9.66 -1.91
CA ILE A 51 6.71 -10.16 -1.14
C ILE A 51 5.45 -9.40 -1.53
N GLY A 52 4.29 -10.02 -1.41
CA GLY A 52 3.00 -9.40 -1.67
C GLY A 52 2.39 -8.81 -0.39
N MET A 53 2.19 -7.49 -0.34
CA MET A 53 1.38 -6.84 0.69
C MET A 53 -0.08 -6.88 0.28
N VAL A 54 -0.94 -7.43 1.15
CA VAL A 54 -2.38 -7.57 0.88
C VAL A 54 -3.16 -7.24 2.14
N GLN A 55 -4.27 -6.51 1.99
CA GLN A 55 -5.16 -6.29 3.12
C GLN A 55 -6.02 -7.54 3.36
N PRO A 56 -6.16 -7.99 4.63
CA PRO A 56 -7.18 -8.98 4.96
C PRO A 56 -8.57 -8.37 4.77
N ARG A 57 -9.55 -9.22 4.46
CA ARG A 57 -10.96 -8.87 4.37
C ARG A 57 -11.74 -9.68 5.39
N GLU A 58 -12.61 -9.01 6.12
CA GLU A 58 -13.54 -9.69 7.03
C GLU A 58 -14.55 -10.51 6.24
N THR A 59 -14.93 -11.67 6.78
CA THR A 59 -16.01 -12.47 6.22
C THR A 59 -16.98 -12.91 7.30
N PRO A 60 -18.29 -13.02 6.97
CA PRO A 60 -19.25 -13.63 7.87
C PRO A 60 -18.82 -15.08 8.16
N GLY A 61 -18.32 -15.33 9.38
CA GLY A 61 -17.74 -16.61 9.79
C GLY A 61 -16.34 -16.53 10.38
N GLY A 62 -15.68 -15.36 10.32
CA GLY A 62 -14.38 -15.13 10.98
C GLY A 62 -13.17 -15.70 10.23
N GLU A 63 -13.36 -16.18 9.00
CA GLU A 63 -12.23 -16.56 8.14
C GLU A 63 -11.50 -15.31 7.67
N SER A 64 -10.18 -15.24 7.94
CA SER A 64 -9.31 -14.18 7.43
C SER A 64 -9.02 -14.40 5.94
N ARG A 65 -9.90 -13.87 5.09
CA ARG A 65 -9.69 -13.85 3.64
C ARG A 65 -8.77 -12.69 3.25
N LEU A 66 -8.25 -12.77 2.04
CA LEU A 66 -7.47 -11.68 1.45
C LEU A 66 -8.33 -10.93 0.47
N HIS A 67 -8.10 -9.61 0.37
CA HIS A 67 -8.51 -8.87 -0.80
C HIS A 67 -7.82 -9.41 -2.05
N SER A 68 -8.51 -9.32 -3.19
CA SER A 68 -8.02 -9.95 -4.43
C SER A 68 -6.84 -9.21 -5.07
N ILE A 69 -6.63 -7.94 -4.71
CA ILE A 69 -5.57 -7.09 -5.23
C ILE A 69 -4.63 -6.70 -4.09
N GLY A 70 -3.34 -6.88 -4.34
CA GLY A 70 -2.24 -6.47 -3.46
C GLY A 70 -1.20 -5.66 -4.22
N CYS A 71 -0.15 -5.25 -3.51
CA CYS A 71 1.04 -4.65 -4.11
C CYS A 71 2.29 -5.42 -3.73
N ALA A 72 3.09 -5.80 -4.73
CA ALA A 72 4.37 -6.45 -4.52
C ALA A 72 5.40 -5.42 -4.09
N GLY A 73 6.03 -5.66 -2.95
CA GLY A 73 7.13 -4.86 -2.42
C GLY A 73 8.44 -5.60 -2.57
N ARG A 74 9.46 -4.91 -3.10
CA ARG A 74 10.84 -5.37 -3.08
C ARG A 74 11.48 -5.01 -1.75
N LEU A 75 12.13 -6.00 -1.12
CA LEU A 75 12.95 -5.76 0.06
C LEU A 75 14.18 -4.92 -0.32
N THR A 76 14.16 -3.65 0.04
CA THR A 76 15.21 -2.66 -0.27
C THR A 76 16.00 -2.19 0.94
N GLY A 77 15.49 -2.42 2.15
CA GLY A 77 16.18 -2.17 3.40
C GLY A 77 15.95 -3.33 4.35
N PHE A 78 16.99 -3.70 5.10
CA PHE A 78 16.97 -4.78 6.07
C PHE A 78 17.99 -4.49 7.16
N SER A 79 17.55 -4.58 8.42
CA SER A 79 18.43 -4.57 9.58
C SER A 79 17.84 -5.44 10.68
N GLU A 80 18.67 -6.26 11.29
CA GLU A 80 18.33 -7.09 12.45
C GLU A 80 18.58 -6.31 13.74
N THR A 81 17.65 -6.42 14.68
CA THR A 81 17.76 -5.83 16.02
C THR A 81 18.34 -6.85 17.01
N GLU A 82 18.86 -6.37 18.15
CA GLU A 82 19.49 -7.22 19.16
C GLU A 82 18.53 -8.26 19.78
N ASP A 83 17.21 -8.03 19.70
CA ASP A 83 16.16 -8.94 20.17
C ASP A 83 15.63 -9.90 19.09
N GLY A 84 16.32 -10.01 17.94
CA GLY A 84 16.00 -10.96 16.87
C GLY A 84 14.80 -10.57 16.03
N ARG A 85 14.47 -9.27 15.96
CA ARG A 85 13.42 -8.73 15.09
C ARG A 85 14.06 -8.07 13.86
N TYR A 86 13.26 -7.88 12.81
CA TYR A 86 13.73 -7.21 11.60
C TYR A 86 13.04 -5.87 11.41
N MET A 87 13.83 -4.83 11.16
CA MET A 87 13.35 -3.61 10.53
C MET A 87 13.61 -3.73 9.03
N ILE A 88 12.54 -3.70 8.24
CA ILE A 88 12.62 -3.80 6.79
C ILE A 88 12.03 -2.56 6.11
N THR A 89 12.47 -2.31 4.88
CA THR A 89 11.84 -1.33 4.00
C THR A 89 11.48 -1.99 2.67
N LEU A 90 10.18 -2.01 2.37
CA LEU A 90 9.67 -2.43 1.08
C LEU A 90 9.57 -1.21 0.15
N THR A 91 10.04 -1.36 -1.09
CA THR A 91 9.73 -0.42 -2.18
C THR A 91 8.72 -1.07 -3.11
N GLY A 92 7.57 -0.43 -3.32
CA GLY A 92 6.49 -0.95 -4.15
C GLY A 92 6.92 -1.08 -5.61
N VAL A 93 6.64 -2.24 -6.21
CA VAL A 93 7.01 -2.56 -7.59
C VAL A 93 5.81 -2.49 -8.50
N SER A 94 4.80 -3.32 -8.24
CA SER A 94 3.59 -3.41 -9.05
C SER A 94 2.46 -3.98 -8.23
N ARG A 95 1.24 -3.57 -8.54
CA ARG A 95 0.05 -4.29 -8.10
C ARG A 95 -0.04 -5.63 -8.80
N PHE A 96 -0.73 -6.55 -8.14
CA PHE A 96 -1.01 -7.89 -8.65
C PHE A 96 -2.41 -8.30 -8.22
N ARG A 97 -2.97 -9.30 -8.91
CA ARG A 97 -4.21 -9.95 -8.50
C ARG A 97 -3.92 -11.39 -8.08
N ILE A 98 -4.41 -11.77 -6.91
CA ILE A 98 -4.38 -13.16 -6.43
C ILE A 98 -5.27 -14.01 -7.34
N ARG A 99 -4.73 -15.13 -7.80
CA ARG A 99 -5.47 -16.20 -8.49
C ARG A 99 -5.96 -17.22 -7.48
N GLU A 100 -5.03 -17.82 -6.75
CA GLU A 100 -5.30 -18.83 -5.75
C GLU A 100 -4.20 -18.88 -4.68
N GLU A 101 -4.53 -19.44 -3.53
CA GLU A 101 -3.56 -19.73 -2.48
C GLU A 101 -2.90 -21.08 -2.76
N VAL A 102 -1.57 -21.11 -2.64
CA VAL A 102 -0.77 -22.31 -2.86
C VAL A 102 -0.67 -23.05 -1.54
N GLU A 103 -1.16 -24.29 -1.52
CA GLU A 103 -0.98 -25.19 -0.39
C GLU A 103 0.50 -25.54 -0.20
N GLY A 104 0.97 -25.56 1.05
CA GLY A 104 2.36 -25.86 1.33
C GLY A 104 2.68 -25.91 2.82
N PHE A 105 3.95 -26.20 3.12
CA PHE A 105 4.45 -26.34 4.49
C PHE A 105 5.13 -25.07 5.01
N THR A 106 5.10 -23.97 4.26
CA THR A 106 5.64 -22.68 4.73
C THR A 106 4.76 -22.15 5.86
N PRO A 107 5.36 -21.51 6.90
CA PRO A 107 4.58 -20.96 8.01
C PRO A 107 3.80 -19.69 7.63
N TYR A 108 3.96 -19.22 6.40
CA TYR A 108 3.31 -18.06 5.81
C TYR A 108 2.57 -18.46 4.52
N ARG A 109 1.60 -17.62 4.14
CA ARG A 109 0.76 -17.80 2.94
C ARG A 109 1.57 -17.55 1.68
N LYS A 110 1.30 -18.31 0.64
CA LYS A 110 1.79 -18.06 -0.71
C LYS A 110 0.61 -18.05 -1.66
N CYS A 111 0.64 -17.19 -2.66
CA CYS A 111 -0.41 -17.14 -3.67
C CYS A 111 0.19 -17.11 -5.06
N ASP A 112 -0.48 -17.79 -5.98
CA ASP A 112 -0.27 -17.56 -7.40
C ASP A 112 -0.96 -16.26 -7.80
N VAL A 113 -0.28 -15.46 -8.62
CA VAL A 113 -0.67 -14.09 -8.93
C VAL A 113 -0.58 -13.80 -10.42
N THR A 114 -1.35 -12.80 -10.86
CA THR A 114 -1.26 -12.24 -12.21
C THR A 114 -0.96 -10.74 -12.15
N TRP A 115 -0.27 -10.27 -13.17
CA TRP A 115 0.17 -8.87 -13.33
C TRP A 115 -0.53 -8.17 -14.50
N ASP A 116 -1.33 -8.91 -15.28
CA ASP A 116 -1.81 -8.47 -16.60
C ASP A 116 -2.61 -7.17 -16.56
N ALA A 117 -3.38 -6.96 -15.47
CA ALA A 117 -4.19 -5.78 -15.25
C ALA A 117 -3.38 -4.54 -14.80
N PHE A 118 -2.08 -4.69 -14.52
CA PHE A 118 -1.24 -3.71 -13.84
C PHE A 118 0.04 -3.36 -14.60
N SER A 119 0.07 -3.58 -15.92
CA SER A 119 1.22 -3.24 -16.77
C SER A 119 1.70 -1.79 -16.66
N ARG A 120 0.78 -0.86 -16.35
CA ARG A 120 1.09 0.56 -16.12
C ARG A 120 2.01 0.79 -14.92
N ASP A 121 1.95 -0.07 -13.92
CA ASP A 121 2.73 0.10 -12.68
C ASP A 121 4.24 -0.04 -12.94
N LEU A 122 4.63 -0.81 -13.96
CA LEU A 122 6.03 -0.96 -14.40
C LEU A 122 6.47 0.13 -15.40
N GLY A 123 5.54 0.98 -15.81
CA GLY A 123 5.76 2.04 -16.79
C GLY A 123 6.41 3.30 -16.20
N ALA A 124 6.36 4.37 -16.99
CA ALA A 124 6.76 5.70 -16.52
C ALA A 124 5.80 6.21 -15.43
N VAL A 125 6.27 7.23 -14.70
CA VAL A 125 5.47 7.99 -13.73
C VAL A 125 4.14 8.39 -14.35
N GLU A 126 3.05 8.10 -13.64
CA GLU A 126 1.69 8.46 -14.08
C GLU A 126 1.48 9.96 -13.93
N ARG A 127 0.65 10.52 -14.83
CA ARG A 127 0.29 11.93 -14.80
C ARG A 127 -1.22 12.05 -14.73
N ASP A 128 -1.67 13.02 -13.94
CA ASP A 128 -3.05 13.46 -13.90
C ASP A 128 -3.13 14.88 -14.49
N PRO A 129 -3.56 15.04 -15.76
CA PRO A 129 -3.64 16.34 -16.39
C PRO A 129 -4.72 17.25 -15.75
N ASN A 130 -5.66 16.68 -15.00
CA ASN A 130 -6.75 17.39 -14.36
C ASN A 130 -6.44 17.76 -12.90
N PHE A 131 -5.22 17.54 -12.43
CA PHE A 131 -4.87 17.76 -11.04
C PHE A 131 -4.72 19.25 -10.69
N ASP A 132 -5.74 19.82 -10.05
CA ASP A 132 -5.64 21.14 -9.40
C ASP A 132 -4.92 21.01 -8.05
N ARG A 133 -3.60 21.02 -8.10
CA ARG A 133 -2.73 20.89 -6.92
C ARG A 133 -3.02 21.95 -5.85
N LYS A 134 -3.30 23.20 -6.24
CA LYS A 134 -3.55 24.30 -5.28
C LYS A 134 -4.83 24.04 -4.50
N ARG A 135 -5.91 23.67 -5.18
CA ARG A 135 -7.18 23.31 -4.53
C ARG A 135 -7.03 22.09 -3.65
N PHE A 136 -6.32 21.07 -4.12
CA PHE A 136 -6.05 19.85 -3.37
C PHE A 136 -5.31 20.13 -2.05
N LEU A 137 -4.19 20.86 -2.09
CA LEU A 137 -3.42 21.21 -0.89
C LEU A 137 -4.24 22.04 0.11
N LYS A 138 -5.17 22.88 -0.36
CA LYS A 138 -6.08 23.63 0.52
C LYS A 138 -7.03 22.71 1.29
N ILE A 139 -7.59 21.70 0.63
CA ILE A 139 -8.49 20.73 1.28
C ILE A 139 -7.70 19.85 2.24
N LEU A 140 -6.52 19.39 1.81
CA LEU A 140 -5.60 18.61 2.64
C LEU A 140 -5.18 19.35 3.92
N GLY A 141 -4.90 20.66 3.83
CA GLY A 141 -4.58 21.49 4.99
C GLY A 141 -5.69 21.54 6.03
N ARG A 142 -6.95 21.55 5.59
CA ARG A 142 -8.11 21.48 6.49
C ARG A 142 -8.19 20.12 7.17
N TYR A 143 -7.99 19.06 6.41
CA TYR A 143 -8.01 17.69 6.92
C TYR A 143 -6.93 17.44 7.95
N PHE A 144 -5.68 17.83 7.68
CA PHE A 144 -4.58 17.67 8.62
C PHE A 144 -4.77 18.49 9.89
N ALA A 145 -5.40 19.66 9.81
CA ALA A 145 -5.80 20.42 10.98
C ALA A 145 -6.89 19.71 11.80
N ASN A 146 -7.86 19.06 11.14
CA ASN A 146 -8.94 18.30 11.79
C ASN A 146 -8.41 17.04 12.50
N GLU A 147 -7.51 16.31 11.85
CA GLU A 147 -6.93 15.07 12.36
C GLU A 147 -5.70 15.28 13.26
N GLU A 148 -5.35 16.54 13.57
CA GLU A 148 -4.16 16.92 14.34
C GLU A 148 -2.84 16.34 13.80
N LEU A 149 -2.76 16.14 12.47
CA LEU A 149 -1.61 15.54 11.81
C LEU A 149 -0.48 16.55 11.61
N LYS A 150 0.71 16.19 12.12
CA LYS A 150 1.94 16.95 11.84
C LYS A 150 2.39 16.73 10.42
N THR A 151 2.67 17.83 9.72
CA THR A 151 3.08 17.80 8.32
C THR A 151 4.20 18.79 8.05
N ASP A 152 5.21 18.31 7.34
CA ASP A 152 6.19 19.17 6.68
C ASP A 152 5.58 19.66 5.35
N TRP A 153 4.95 20.83 5.40
CA TRP A 153 4.28 21.43 4.26
C TRP A 153 5.24 21.83 3.13
N ASP A 154 6.48 22.15 3.46
CA ASP A 154 7.48 22.57 2.48
C ASP A 154 7.83 21.36 1.60
N SER A 155 8.26 20.25 2.22
CA SER A 155 8.55 18.99 1.54
C SER A 155 7.35 18.46 0.74
N LEU A 156 6.14 18.58 1.30
CA LEU A 156 4.92 18.11 0.65
C LEU A 156 4.54 18.96 -0.57
N SER A 157 4.77 20.28 -0.51
CA SER A 157 4.46 21.20 -1.59
C SER A 157 5.38 21.05 -2.81
N GLU A 158 6.61 20.58 -2.61
CA GLU A 158 7.61 20.37 -3.67
C GLU A 158 7.56 18.97 -4.30
N ALA A 159 6.89 18.01 -3.66
CA ALA A 159 6.81 16.62 -4.15
C ALA A 159 6.08 16.51 -5.50
N GLU A 160 6.58 15.65 -6.40
CA GLU A 160 5.89 15.32 -7.65
C GLU A 160 4.48 14.79 -7.41
N ASP A 161 3.56 15.03 -8.34
CA ASP A 161 2.12 14.76 -8.16
C ASP A 161 1.81 13.29 -7.85
N GLU A 162 2.43 12.34 -8.57
CA GLU A 162 2.23 10.91 -8.29
C GLU A 162 2.73 10.54 -6.89
N LEU A 163 3.93 11.02 -6.53
CA LEU A 163 4.52 10.76 -5.22
C LEU A 163 3.63 11.31 -4.10
N LEU A 164 3.13 12.54 -4.28
CA LEU A 164 2.22 13.19 -3.33
C LEU A 164 0.96 12.36 -3.11
N ILE A 165 0.25 12.02 -4.19
CA ILE A 165 -1.02 11.28 -4.11
C ILE A 165 -0.80 9.89 -3.50
N ASN A 166 0.26 9.18 -3.92
CA ASN A 166 0.56 7.85 -3.39
C ASN A 166 0.95 7.90 -1.91
N ALA A 167 1.81 8.85 -1.51
CA ALA A 167 2.24 9.00 -0.12
C ALA A 167 1.03 9.32 0.79
N LEU A 168 0.17 10.24 0.38
CA LEU A 168 -1.04 10.58 1.14
C LEU A 168 -2.00 9.40 1.24
N SER A 169 -2.18 8.65 0.16
CA SER A 169 -3.01 7.44 0.17
C SER A 169 -2.51 6.39 1.18
N MET A 170 -1.18 6.28 1.34
CA MET A 170 -0.56 5.32 2.26
C MET A 170 -0.56 5.79 3.72
N LEU A 171 -0.28 7.08 3.94
CA LEU A 171 0.00 7.66 5.26
C LEU A 171 -1.24 8.19 5.97
N CYS A 172 -2.25 8.65 5.25
CA CYS A 172 -3.46 9.15 5.90
C CYS A 172 -4.17 8.02 6.66
N PRO A 173 -4.75 8.30 7.84
CA PRO A 173 -5.37 7.31 8.71
C PRO A 173 -6.77 6.90 8.22
N PHE A 174 -6.87 6.45 6.97
CA PHE A 174 -8.11 5.89 6.43
C PHE A 174 -8.32 4.45 6.90
N GLU A 175 -9.59 4.05 6.93
CA GLU A 175 -10.00 2.69 7.24
C GLU A 175 -9.46 1.69 6.20
N PRO A 176 -9.28 0.40 6.56
CA PRO A 176 -8.74 -0.61 5.66
C PRO A 176 -9.45 -0.70 4.29
N GLU A 177 -10.78 -0.63 4.26
CA GLU A 177 -11.54 -0.70 3.01
C GLU A 177 -11.33 0.54 2.12
N ASP A 178 -11.17 1.72 2.72
CA ASP A 178 -10.85 2.95 1.99
C ASP A 178 -9.44 2.89 1.40
N LYS A 179 -8.48 2.36 2.15
CA LYS A 179 -7.12 2.08 1.64
C LYS A 179 -7.14 1.05 0.52
N GLN A 180 -8.06 0.08 0.57
CA GLN A 180 -8.22 -0.89 -0.50
C GLN A 180 -8.76 -0.21 -1.77
N ALA A 181 -9.75 0.68 -1.63
CA ALA A 181 -10.25 1.47 -2.77
C ALA A 181 -9.14 2.32 -3.42
N LEU A 182 -8.25 2.92 -2.63
CA LEU A 182 -7.08 3.67 -3.13
C LEU A 182 -6.07 2.78 -3.87
N LEU A 183 -5.85 1.55 -3.41
CA LEU A 183 -5.00 0.54 -4.07
C LEU A 183 -5.58 0.13 -5.43
N GLU A 184 -6.88 -0.14 -5.46
CA GLU A 184 -7.59 -0.67 -6.62
C GLU A 184 -7.90 0.39 -7.68
N ALA A 185 -7.75 1.68 -7.35
CA ALA A 185 -7.91 2.79 -8.29
C ALA A 185 -7.03 2.58 -9.55
N PRO A 186 -7.62 2.48 -10.76
CA PRO A 186 -6.92 2.01 -11.96
C PRO A 186 -5.88 3.01 -12.48
N THR A 187 -6.03 4.30 -12.17
CA THR A 187 -5.17 5.38 -12.63
C THR A 187 -4.85 6.34 -11.48
N LEU A 188 -3.83 7.19 -11.67
CA LEU A 188 -3.53 8.25 -10.73
C LEU A 188 -4.70 9.23 -10.54
N GLU A 189 -5.41 9.57 -11.62
CA GLU A 189 -6.59 10.45 -11.58
C GLU A 189 -7.70 9.86 -10.72
N THR A 190 -8.07 8.60 -10.96
CA THR A 190 -9.09 7.92 -10.14
C THR A 190 -8.66 7.83 -8.69
N ARG A 191 -7.37 7.58 -8.41
CA ARG A 191 -6.84 7.54 -7.03
C ARG A 191 -6.93 8.90 -6.36
N ARG A 192 -6.57 9.99 -7.06
CA ARG A 192 -6.74 11.36 -6.56
C ARG A 192 -8.19 11.63 -6.22
N GLU A 193 -9.13 11.27 -7.10
CA GLU A 193 -10.56 11.51 -6.87
C GLU A 193 -11.06 10.78 -5.64
N THR A 194 -10.75 9.49 -5.52
CA THR A 194 -11.07 8.70 -4.33
C THR A 194 -10.47 9.35 -3.08
N LEU A 195 -9.19 9.75 -3.11
CA LEU A 195 -8.53 10.40 -1.98
C LEU A 195 -9.22 11.70 -1.58
N VAL A 196 -9.60 12.54 -2.54
CA VAL A 196 -10.34 13.78 -2.28
C VAL A 196 -11.70 13.48 -1.66
N THR A 197 -12.44 12.51 -2.18
CA THR A 197 -13.74 12.11 -1.63
C THR A 197 -13.62 11.63 -0.19
N LEU A 198 -12.61 10.81 0.13
CA LEU A 198 -12.38 10.34 1.50
C LEU A 198 -12.04 11.49 2.45
N ILE A 199 -11.19 12.42 2.02
CA ILE A 199 -10.85 13.61 2.81
C ILE A 199 -12.09 14.49 3.04
N GLU A 200 -12.89 14.74 2.02
CA GLU A 200 -14.11 15.55 2.14
C GLU A 200 -15.14 14.89 3.03
N TYR A 201 -15.28 13.56 2.97
CA TYR A 201 -16.14 12.79 3.86
C TYR A 201 -15.71 12.91 5.32
N ALA A 202 -14.42 12.73 5.62
CA ALA A 202 -13.88 12.89 6.98
C ALA A 202 -14.12 14.32 7.52
N LEU A 203 -13.91 15.34 6.68
CA LEU A 203 -14.19 16.74 7.05
C LEU A 203 -15.67 17.04 7.27
N ALA A 204 -16.58 16.30 6.63
CA ALA A 204 -18.03 16.44 6.84
C ALA A 204 -18.48 15.70 8.12
N GLY A 205 -17.89 14.53 8.39
CA GLY A 205 -18.20 13.71 9.57
C GLY A 205 -17.77 14.34 10.90
N GLY A 206 -16.70 15.14 10.92
CA GLY A 206 -16.25 15.87 12.11
C GLY A 206 -17.23 16.93 12.66
N GLY A 207 -18.36 17.17 11.98
CA GLY A 207 -19.42 18.07 12.42
C GLY A 207 -20.53 17.42 13.27
N GLU A 208 -20.71 16.10 13.22
CA GLU A 208 -21.84 15.42 13.89
C GLU A 208 -21.53 14.90 15.30
N GLU A 209 -20.26 14.72 15.67
CA GLU A 209 -19.88 14.27 17.02
C GLU A 209 -19.90 15.37 18.10
N ASN A 210 -20.19 16.63 17.74
CA ASN A 210 -20.26 17.77 18.68
C ASN A 210 -21.70 18.11 19.16
N LEU A 211 -22.66 17.19 19.02
CA LEU A 211 -24.08 17.45 19.35
C LEU A 211 -24.73 16.40 20.28
N GLN A 212 -23.95 15.66 21.07
CA GLN A 212 -24.48 14.84 22.17
C GLN A 212 -23.93 15.28 23.53
#